data_AF-A0A8J6A0C0-F1
#
_entry.id   AF-A0A8J6A0C0-F1
#
_cell.length_a   1.000
_cell.length_b   1.000
_cell.length_c   1.000
_cell.angle_alpha   90.00
_cell.angle_beta   90.00
_cell.angle_gamma   90.00
#
_symmetry.space_group_name_H-M   'P 1'
#
loop_
_entity.id
_entity.type
_entity.pdbx_description
1 polymer ?
#
loop_
_entity_poly.entity_id
_entity_poly.type
_entity_poly.pdbx_seq_one_letter_code
_entity_poly.pdbx_strand_id
1 'polypeptide(L)'
;DELTAVNVKQGFNNQPAFTGDEHGSARNIVINPSKIGAYFSSILAEKLKLNTFQDTGKKKPQVNAKDNYWLVTARSQSAIHSWFSDLAGNKPLAILAKK
;
A
#
# COMPACT_ATOMS: atom_id res chain seq x y z
N ASP A 1 13.10 -30.43 -6.16
CA ASP A 1 13.58 -31.82 -6.16
C ASP A 1 14.37 -32.16 -7.41
N GLU A 2 15.68 -32.33 -7.24
CA GLU A 2 16.60 -32.68 -8.33
C GLU A 2 16.60 -34.19 -8.58
N LEU A 3 16.48 -34.59 -9.84
CA LEU A 3 16.47 -35.99 -10.28
C LEU A 3 17.90 -36.56 -10.32
N THR A 4 18.33 -37.14 -9.20
CA THR A 4 19.59 -37.88 -9.10
C THR A 4 19.34 -39.39 -9.23
N ALA A 5 20.36 -40.16 -9.62
CA ALA A 5 20.26 -41.62 -9.70
C ALA A 5 19.81 -42.27 -8.37
N VAL A 6 20.14 -41.63 -7.24
CA VAL A 6 19.70 -42.05 -5.90
C VAL A 6 18.21 -41.78 -5.72
N ASN A 7 17.73 -40.56 -5.96
CA ASN A 7 16.32 -40.19 -5.76
C ASN A 7 15.38 -40.89 -6.74
N VAL A 8 15.84 -41.23 -7.95
CA VAL A 8 15.07 -42.04 -8.91
C VAL A 8 14.93 -43.49 -8.43
N LYS A 9 15.99 -44.05 -7.82
CA LYS A 9 15.99 -45.45 -7.35
C LYS A 9 15.30 -45.63 -5.98
N GLN A 10 15.46 -44.66 -5.08
CA GLN A 10 15.04 -44.74 -3.68
C GLN A 10 13.81 -43.87 -3.39
N GLY A 11 13.39 -43.02 -4.33
CA GLY A 11 12.34 -42.02 -4.12
C GLY A 11 12.88 -40.74 -3.45
N PHE A 12 12.07 -39.68 -3.50
CA PHE A 12 12.37 -38.44 -2.78
C PHE A 12 11.97 -38.57 -1.31
N ASN A 13 12.92 -38.34 -0.41
CA ASN A 13 12.63 -38.26 1.02
C ASN A 13 12.19 -36.84 1.39
N ASN A 14 10.91 -36.68 1.69
CA ASN A 14 10.28 -35.40 2.05
C ASN A 14 10.06 -35.26 3.56
N GLN A 15 10.99 -35.77 4.38
CA GLN A 15 10.88 -35.59 5.82
C GLN A 15 10.92 -34.09 6.16
N PRO A 16 9.94 -33.58 6.93
CA PRO A 16 9.95 -32.20 7.39
C PRO A 16 11.25 -31.88 8.14
N ALA A 17 11.72 -30.64 8.03
CA ALA A 17 12.92 -30.17 8.74
C ALA A 17 12.71 -29.98 10.25
N PHE A 18 11.73 -30.66 10.86
CA PHE A 18 11.50 -30.64 12.30
C PHE A 18 12.38 -31.72 12.94
N THR A 19 13.34 -31.29 13.75
CA THR A 19 14.21 -32.20 14.50
C THR A 19 13.44 -32.84 15.65
N GLY A 20 12.98 -34.08 15.47
CA GLY A 20 12.72 -35.03 16.56
C GLY A 20 11.43 -34.86 17.37
N ASP A 21 10.59 -33.86 17.09
CA ASP A 21 9.38 -33.62 17.90
C ASP A 21 8.19 -33.09 17.07
N GLU A 22 7.99 -33.62 15.86
CA GLU A 22 6.85 -33.23 15.00
C GLU A 22 5.49 -33.46 15.68
N HIS A 23 5.38 -34.51 16.49
CA HIS A 23 4.15 -34.90 17.17
C HIS A 23 4.15 -34.58 18.67
N GLY A 24 5.10 -33.76 19.12
CA GLY A 24 5.26 -33.38 20.52
C GLY A 24 4.31 -32.32 21.03
N SER A 25 4.35 -32.13 22.35
CA SER A 25 3.70 -30.99 22.99
C SER A 25 4.70 -29.88 23.25
N ALA A 26 4.33 -28.65 22.91
CA ALA A 26 5.11 -27.43 23.18
C ALA A 26 5.26 -27.07 24.68
N ARG A 27 4.93 -27.98 25.62
CA ARG A 27 5.00 -27.75 27.07
C ARG A 27 6.37 -27.26 27.56
N ASN A 28 7.44 -27.65 26.89
CA ASN A 28 8.82 -27.28 27.26
C ASN A 28 9.32 -26.03 26.52
N ILE A 29 8.48 -25.38 25.71
CA ILE A 29 8.86 -24.17 24.98
C ILE A 29 8.65 -22.95 25.87
N VAL A 30 9.71 -22.16 26.03
CA VAL A 30 9.64 -20.88 26.74
C VAL A 30 9.05 -19.83 25.81
N ILE A 31 7.78 -19.46 26.03
CA ILE A 31 7.11 -18.36 25.34
C ILE A 31 7.29 -17.09 26.16
N ASN A 32 7.74 -16.00 25.53
CA ASN A 32 7.83 -14.67 26.16
C ASN A 32 6.72 -13.74 25.62
N PRO A 33 5.60 -13.58 26.35
CA PRO A 33 4.46 -12.79 25.89
C PRO A 33 4.82 -11.31 25.65
N SER A 34 5.70 -10.74 26.50
CA SER A 34 6.14 -9.35 26.36
C SER A 34 6.88 -9.10 25.05
N LYS A 35 7.73 -10.06 24.64
CA LYS A 35 8.46 -9.98 23.36
C LYS A 35 7.52 -10.08 22.16
N ILE A 36 6.51 -10.97 22.24
CA ILE A 36 5.47 -11.10 21.20
C ILE A 36 4.69 -9.79 21.07
N GLY A 37 4.24 -9.22 22.18
CA GLY A 37 3.51 -7.95 22.18
C GLY A 37 4.33 -6.82 21.56
N ALA A 38 5.60 -6.67 21.99
CA ALA A 38 6.49 -5.65 21.45
C ALA A 38 6.68 -5.78 19.93
N TYR A 39 6.95 -6.99 19.42
CA TYR A 39 7.14 -7.21 17.98
C TYR A 39 5.86 -6.99 17.19
N PHE A 40 4.71 -7.42 17.70
CA PHE A 40 3.44 -7.19 17.02
C PHE A 40 3.12 -5.69 16.94
N SER A 41 3.34 -4.94 18.02
CA SER A 41 3.20 -3.49 18.01
C SER A 41 4.14 -2.81 17.00
N SER A 42 5.41 -3.26 16.89
CA SER A 42 6.34 -2.75 15.88
C SER A 42 5.87 -3.01 14.45
N ILE A 43 5.31 -4.20 14.18
CA ILE A 43 4.73 -4.53 12.86
C ILE A 43 3.57 -3.59 12.54
N LEU A 44 2.68 -3.34 13.50
CA LEU A 44 1.56 -2.42 13.31
C LEU A 44 2.03 -0.99 13.04
N ALA A 45 3.05 -0.52 13.77
CA ALA A 45 3.62 0.80 13.57
C ALA A 45 4.24 0.95 12.16
N GLU A 46 5.01 -0.04 11.70
CA GLU A 46 5.60 0.00 10.35
C GLU A 46 4.52 -0.08 9.27
N LYS A 47 3.48 -0.92 9.46
CA LYS A 47 2.32 -0.96 8.56
C LYS A 47 1.64 0.41 8.46
N LEU A 48 1.43 1.09 9.59
CA LEU A 48 0.81 2.42 9.60
C LEU A 48 1.67 3.43 8.85
N LYS A 49 2.97 3.44 9.12
CA LYS A 49 3.95 4.32 8.46
C LYS A 49 3.95 4.15 6.93
N LEU A 50 3.87 2.91 6.43
CA LEU A 50 3.86 2.64 4.98
C LEU A 50 2.52 3.00 4.32
N ASN A 51 1.41 2.87 5.03
CA ASN A 51 0.07 3.19 4.50
C ASN A 51 -0.32 4.66 4.64
N THR A 52 0.53 5.48 5.26
CA THR A 52 0.27 6.91 5.43
C THR A 52 1.17 7.69 4.49
N PHE A 53 0.59 8.57 3.67
CA PHE A 53 1.39 9.52 2.90
C PHE A 53 2.22 10.37 3.86
N GLN A 54 3.51 10.51 3.58
CA GLN A 54 4.37 11.32 4.44
C GLN A 54 3.90 12.77 4.44
N ASP A 55 3.76 13.33 5.64
CA ASP A 55 3.52 14.76 5.79
C ASP A 55 4.73 15.50 5.21
N THR A 56 4.50 16.30 4.17
CA THR A 56 5.57 17.05 3.51
C THR A 56 6.12 18.19 4.38
N GLY A 57 5.56 18.44 5.56
CA GLY A 57 6.05 19.45 6.49
C GLY A 57 6.17 20.82 5.83
N LYS A 58 7.33 21.49 5.97
CA LYS A 58 7.64 22.78 5.32
C LYS A 58 8.13 22.66 3.87
N LYS A 59 8.34 21.46 3.36
CA LYS A 59 8.65 21.28 1.92
C LYS A 59 7.34 21.38 1.17
N LYS A 60 7.33 22.15 0.07
CA LYS A 60 6.18 22.22 -0.84
C LYS A 60 5.66 20.79 -1.07
N PRO A 61 4.35 20.56 -0.98
CA PRO A 61 3.77 19.26 -1.33
C PRO A 61 4.40 18.77 -2.64
N GLN A 62 4.95 17.56 -2.65
CA GLN A 62 5.35 16.89 -3.90
C GLN A 62 4.15 16.53 -4.78
N VAL A 63 2.94 16.87 -4.33
CA VAL A 63 1.80 17.08 -5.21
C VAL A 63 2.16 18.25 -6.12
N ASN A 64 2.68 17.95 -7.31
CA ASN A 64 2.87 18.97 -8.33
C ASN A 64 1.50 19.63 -8.54
N ALA A 65 1.34 20.86 -8.03
CA ALA A 65 0.07 21.56 -8.12
C ALA A 65 -0.33 21.74 -9.59
N LYS A 66 0.62 21.80 -10.53
CA LYS A 66 0.29 21.83 -11.96
C LYS A 66 -0.26 20.52 -12.52
N ASP A 67 -0.01 19.39 -11.87
CA ASP A 67 -0.54 18.08 -12.28
C ASP A 67 -1.85 17.75 -11.56
N ASN A 68 -2.09 18.33 -10.38
CA ASN A 68 -3.23 18.00 -9.52
C ASN A 68 -4.26 19.13 -9.38
N TYR A 69 -3.88 20.37 -9.66
CA TYR A 69 -4.70 21.55 -9.45
C TYR A 69 -4.37 22.65 -10.46
N TRP A 70 -5.05 22.62 -11.60
CA TRP A 70 -5.09 23.78 -12.48
C TRP A 70 -6.12 24.77 -11.94
N LEU A 71 -5.65 25.96 -11.54
CA LEU A 71 -6.53 27.13 -11.40
C LEU A 71 -6.98 27.54 -12.80
N VAL A 72 -8.03 26.89 -13.30
CA VAL A 72 -8.65 27.30 -14.55
C VAL A 72 -9.58 28.46 -14.24
N THR A 73 -9.03 29.67 -14.32
CA THR A 73 -9.84 30.88 -14.37
C THR A 73 -9.43 31.63 -15.63
N ALA A 74 -10.19 31.44 -16.70
CA ALA A 74 -10.12 32.30 -17.87
C ALA A 74 -10.37 33.75 -17.42
N ARG A 75 -9.38 34.64 -17.63
CA ARG A 75 -9.43 36.01 -17.07
C ARG A 75 -10.18 37.02 -17.94
N SER A 76 -10.75 36.60 -19.07
CA SER A 76 -11.56 37.50 -19.91
C SER A 76 -13.03 37.45 -19.51
N GLN A 77 -13.66 38.62 -19.53
CA GLN A 77 -15.08 38.77 -19.17
C GLN A 77 -15.98 37.88 -20.03
N SER A 78 -15.69 37.76 -21.33
CA SER A 78 -16.44 36.89 -22.25
C SER A 78 -16.34 35.41 -21.88
N ALA A 79 -15.15 34.92 -21.52
CA ALA A 79 -14.95 33.53 -21.12
C ALA A 79 -15.67 33.20 -19.81
N ILE A 80 -15.68 34.15 -18.86
CA ILE A 80 -16.43 34.01 -17.59
C ILE A 80 -17.93 33.91 -17.88
N HIS A 81 -18.49 34.77 -18.73
CA HIS A 81 -19.90 34.72 -19.10
C HIS A 81 -20.28 33.40 -19.79
N SER A 82 -19.49 32.93 -20.75
CA SER A 82 -19.73 31.64 -21.40
C SER A 82 -19.64 30.47 -20.42
N TRP A 83 -18.72 30.52 -19.46
CA TRP A 83 -18.60 29.51 -18.42
C TRP A 83 -19.83 29.45 -17.51
N PHE A 84 -20.36 30.60 -17.05
CA PHE A 84 -21.59 30.64 -16.25
C PHE A 84 -22.83 30.16 -17.02
N SER A 85 -22.96 30.51 -18.31
CA SER A 85 -24.03 29.99 -19.16
C SER A 85 -23.94 28.47 -19.33
N ASP A 86 -22.73 27.95 -19.52
CA ASP A 86 -22.44 26.51 -19.61
C ASP A 86 -22.75 25.79 -18.29
N LEU A 87 -22.47 26.43 -17.14
CA LEU A 87 -22.77 25.95 -15.79
C LEU A 87 -24.27 25.88 -15.49
N ALA A 88 -25.02 26.90 -15.90
CA ALA A 88 -26.48 26.94 -15.74
C ALA A 88 -27.21 25.93 -16.65
N GLY A 89 -26.51 25.40 -17.66
CA GLY A 89 -27.00 24.33 -18.52
C GLY A 89 -26.82 22.94 -17.90
N ASN A 90 -26.70 21.93 -18.76
CA ASN A 90 -26.61 20.52 -18.35
C ASN A 90 -25.21 19.91 -18.62
N LYS A 91 -24.16 20.75 -18.69
CA LYS A 91 -22.80 20.27 -18.96
C LYS A 91 -22.21 19.62 -17.71
N PRO A 92 -21.62 18.42 -17.80
CA PRO A 92 -20.99 17.76 -16.66
C PRO A 92 -19.85 18.58 -16.05
N LEU A 93 -19.76 18.57 -14.71
CA LEU A 93 -18.71 19.29 -13.97
C LEU A 93 -17.28 18.89 -14.38
N ALA A 94 -17.06 17.63 -14.77
CA ALA A 94 -15.76 17.16 -15.25
C ALA A 94 -15.28 17.85 -16.55
N ILE A 95 -16.21 18.39 -17.34
CA ILE A 95 -15.91 19.17 -18.55
C ILE A 95 -15.72 20.64 -18.18
N LEU A 96 -16.55 21.17 -17.29
CA LEU A 96 -16.49 22.58 -16.85
C LEU A 96 -15.22 22.88 -16.02
N ALA A 97 -14.72 21.92 -15.24
CA ALA A 97 -13.54 22.07 -14.40
C ALA A 97 -12.21 22.17 -15.18
N LYS A 98 -12.22 21.95 -16.50
CA LYS A 98 -11.04 22.01 -17.37
C LYS A 98 -10.96 23.30 -18.20
N LYS A 99 -11.98 24.17 -18.13
CA LYS A 99 -12.13 25.42 -18.89
C LYS A 99 -11.94 26.65 -18.02
#